data_AF-A0ABC8J773-F1
#
_entry.id   AF-A0ABC8J773-F1
#
_cell.length_a   1.000
_cell.length_b   1.000
_cell.length_c   1.000
_cell.angle_alpha   90.00
_cell.angle_beta   90.00
_cell.angle_gamma   90.00
#
_symmetry.space_group_name_H-M   'P 1'
#
loop_
_entity.id
_entity.type
_entity.pdbx_description
1 polymer ?
#
loop_
_entity_poly.entity_id
_entity_poly.type
_entity_poly.pdbx_seq_one_letter_code
_entity_poly.pdbx_strand_id
1 'polypeptide(L)'
;MTSTMEGVIKSIQGLSSTSGDLSSLHRLLKGAEETLRSESDLQISTLDQLDASKHSLGYLYLLDALTCGPMSKEQAFDVVVLIARFIDSCDAEQIRLASDKFVSLCKRFKEKVLELRDSLRGVAPLLTAVRKVQVSTKRLTALHPDCLQLCLQAKCYKAGFSILSDDILEVDQPRDFYLYCYYGGMICIGQKKFQKALELLYNVVTAPMHSVNAIALEAYKKYILVTLIYSGHFSISLPKCASTPAQRSFKTWCIPYTEVGNCFNEGKIRELEAVVVANSSDFEKDNNLGLVKQAVSSLYKRNILRLTQKYLTLSLQDIANMVQLANAKEAEMHVLQMIQDGQIHALINQKDGMVRFLEDPEQYKTSEMIEVMDSVIQRTIKLSKNLIAMDESLSCDPLYLGKVGRERQRYDFGDDFDTVPQKFSM
;
A
#
# COMPACT_ATOMS: atom_id res chain seq x y z
N MET A 1 21.34 48.96 11.40
CA MET A 1 20.33 47.91 11.65
C MET A 1 20.50 46.89 10.54
N THR A 2 21.28 45.84 10.78
CA THR A 2 21.39 44.71 9.85
C THR A 2 20.00 44.10 9.71
N SER A 3 19.54 43.90 8.48
CA SER A 3 18.21 43.36 8.21
C SER A 3 18.03 42.05 8.98
N THR A 4 16.83 41.85 9.51
CA THR A 4 16.42 40.64 10.24
C THR A 4 16.79 39.37 9.47
N MET A 5 16.70 39.41 8.13
CA MET A 5 17.08 38.33 7.23
C MET A 5 18.59 38.02 7.18
N GLU A 6 19.47 39.02 7.09
CA GLU A 6 20.93 38.82 7.08
C GLU A 6 21.42 38.15 8.36
N GLY A 7 20.82 38.50 9.50
CA GLY A 7 21.09 37.86 10.78
C GLY A 7 20.69 36.39 10.81
N VAL A 8 19.54 36.05 10.21
CA VAL A 8 19.06 34.67 10.08
C VAL A 8 19.99 33.85 9.19
N ILE A 9 20.40 34.38 8.03
CA ILE A 9 21.31 33.67 7.11
C ILE A 9 22.66 33.38 7.77
N LYS A 10 23.26 34.36 8.46
CA LYS A 10 24.51 34.15 9.20
C LYS A 10 24.35 33.11 10.30
N SER A 11 23.21 33.11 10.98
CA SER A 11 22.90 32.10 12.01
C SER A 11 22.77 30.70 11.40
N ILE A 12 22.14 30.57 10.23
CA ILE A 12 22.05 29.30 9.50
C ILE A 12 23.45 28.81 9.11
N GLN A 13 24.28 29.68 8.52
CA GLN A 13 25.65 29.32 8.11
C GLN A 13 26.52 28.92 9.31
N GLY A 14 26.38 29.61 10.45
CA GLY A 14 27.17 29.35 11.65
C GLY A 14 26.73 28.14 12.47
N LEU A 15 25.44 27.75 12.41
CA LEU A 15 24.86 26.72 13.30
C LEU A 15 24.47 25.41 12.58
N SER A 16 24.90 25.21 11.33
CA SER A 16 24.56 23.99 10.57
C SER A 16 25.59 22.85 10.68
N SER A 17 26.61 22.99 11.53
CA SER A 17 27.76 22.06 11.59
C SER A 17 27.61 20.89 12.55
N THR A 18 27.06 21.10 13.75
CA THR A 18 27.01 20.07 14.81
C THR A 18 25.57 19.82 15.28
N SER A 19 25.31 18.67 15.92
CA SER A 19 23.97 18.33 16.41
C SER A 19 23.44 19.29 17.49
N GLY A 20 24.31 19.80 18.35
CA GLY A 20 23.97 20.81 19.36
C GLY A 20 23.64 22.16 18.73
N ASP A 21 24.40 22.55 17.70
CA ASP A 21 24.14 23.78 16.93
C ASP A 21 22.83 23.68 16.15
N LEU A 22 22.57 22.54 15.51
CA LEU A 22 21.35 22.28 14.76
C LEU A 22 20.09 22.34 15.63
N SER A 23 20.18 21.84 16.87
CA SER A 23 19.09 21.93 17.85
C SER A 23 18.81 23.39 18.25
N SER A 24 19.87 24.18 18.43
CA SER A 24 19.79 25.61 18.72
C SER A 24 19.22 26.40 17.53
N LEU A 25 19.66 26.06 16.32
CA LEU A 25 19.17 26.62 15.06
C LEU A 25 17.70 26.31 14.86
N HIS A 26 17.28 25.05 15.09
CA HIS A 26 15.88 24.65 14.98
C HIS A 26 14.98 25.49 15.89
N ARG A 27 15.39 25.69 17.14
CA ARG A 27 14.65 26.53 18.11
C ARG A 27 14.56 28.00 17.66
N LEU A 28 15.66 28.55 17.13
CA LEU A 28 15.70 29.92 16.61
C LEU A 28 14.76 30.09 15.41
N LEU A 29 14.86 29.19 14.42
CA LEU A 29 14.03 29.21 13.21
C LEU A 29 12.54 29.02 13.52
N LYS A 30 12.21 28.17 14.50
CA LYS A 30 10.84 28.01 14.98
C LYS A 30 10.28 29.29 15.62
N GLY A 31 11.12 30.04 16.34
CA GLY A 31 10.74 31.34 16.91
C GLY A 31 10.59 32.45 15.86
N ALA A 32 11.34 32.38 14.76
CA ALA A 32 11.32 33.37 13.68
C ALA A 32 10.29 33.08 12.57
N GLU A 33 9.53 31.99 12.66
CA GLU A 33 8.67 31.48 11.59
C GLU A 33 7.64 32.50 11.08
N GLU A 34 6.91 33.15 11.99
CA GLU A 34 5.89 34.14 11.63
C GLU A 34 6.53 35.38 10.97
N THR A 35 7.69 35.79 11.46
CA THR A 35 8.45 36.91 10.88
C THR A 35 8.90 36.59 9.46
N LEU A 36 9.45 35.39 9.23
CA LEU A 36 9.88 34.91 7.91
C LEU A 36 8.74 34.86 6.90
N ARG A 37 7.51 34.53 7.32
CA ARG A 37 6.33 34.53 6.44
C ARG A 37 5.82 35.93 6.11
N SER A 38 6.02 36.89 7.02
CA SER A 38 5.55 38.27 6.85
C SER A 38 6.52 39.16 6.08
N GLU A 39 7.78 38.76 5.91
CA GLU A 39 8.77 39.56 5.21
C GLU A 39 8.56 39.58 3.70
N SER A 40 8.37 40.79 3.15
CA SER A 40 8.25 41.06 1.71
C SER A 40 9.54 40.89 0.94
N ASP A 41 10.69 40.92 1.62
CA ASP A 41 12.03 40.94 1.01
C ASP A 41 12.60 39.53 0.78
N LEU A 42 11.90 38.48 1.21
CA LEU A 42 12.33 37.11 0.99
C LEU A 42 12.16 36.74 -0.49
N GLN A 43 13.28 36.65 -1.21
CA GLN A 43 13.34 36.29 -2.62
C GLN A 43 14.06 34.95 -2.82
N ILE A 44 13.87 34.34 -4.00
CA ILE A 44 14.55 33.08 -4.36
C ILE A 44 16.08 33.26 -4.33
N SER A 45 16.58 34.44 -4.72
CA SER A 45 18.02 34.79 -4.69
C SER A 45 18.64 34.75 -3.29
N THR A 46 17.83 34.88 -2.22
CA THR A 46 18.31 34.74 -0.84
C THR A 46 18.84 33.33 -0.56
N LEU A 47 18.31 32.32 -1.26
CA LEU A 47 18.73 30.93 -1.14
C LEU A 47 20.10 30.67 -1.80
N ASP A 48 20.56 31.52 -2.72
CA ASP A 48 21.86 31.36 -3.39
C ASP A 48 23.05 31.50 -2.41
N GLN A 49 22.82 32.09 -1.24
CA GLN A 49 23.81 32.21 -0.16
C GLN A 49 23.92 30.94 0.71
N LEU A 50 23.04 29.96 0.47
CA LEU A 50 22.95 28.74 1.27
C LEU A 50 23.15 27.50 0.40
N ASP A 51 24.09 26.65 0.83
CA ASP A 51 24.22 25.29 0.31
C ASP A 51 23.08 24.40 0.83
N ALA A 52 22.25 23.88 -0.07
CA ALA A 52 21.11 23.03 0.25
C ALA A 52 21.48 21.73 1.00
N SER A 53 22.69 21.20 0.80
CA SER A 53 23.18 19.98 1.47
C SER A 53 23.73 20.24 2.86
N LYS A 54 24.39 21.39 3.06
CA LYS A 54 25.00 21.75 4.35
C LYS A 54 24.03 22.47 5.29
N HIS A 55 23.12 23.27 4.73
CA HIS A 55 22.22 24.15 5.48
C HIS A 55 20.75 23.73 5.32
N SER A 56 20.48 22.44 5.13
CA SER A 56 19.17 21.91 4.76
C SER A 56 18.05 22.34 5.70
N LEU A 57 18.31 22.40 7.01
CA LEU A 57 17.32 22.85 7.99
C LEU A 57 16.93 24.31 7.77
N GLY A 58 17.90 25.22 7.65
CA GLY A 58 17.63 26.63 7.40
C GLY A 58 17.01 26.87 6.02
N TYR A 59 17.54 26.19 5.00
CA TYR A 59 17.02 26.24 3.64
C TYR A 59 15.55 25.80 3.59
N LEU A 60 15.17 24.74 4.32
CA LEU A 60 13.79 24.28 4.42
C LEU A 60 12.86 25.36 4.99
N TYR A 61 13.25 26.07 6.04
CA TYR A 61 12.41 27.12 6.63
C TYR A 61 12.20 28.30 5.68
N LEU A 62 13.25 28.75 5.00
CA LEU A 62 13.16 29.84 4.03
C LEU A 62 12.34 29.43 2.80
N LEU A 63 12.57 28.21 2.28
CA LEU A 63 11.80 27.68 1.16
C LEU A 63 10.33 27.43 1.53
N ASP A 64 10.05 26.99 2.75
CA ASP A 64 8.68 26.83 3.26
C ASP A 64 7.93 28.15 3.25
N ALA A 65 8.57 29.23 3.76
CA ALA A 65 8.02 30.58 3.80
C ALA A 65 7.80 31.17 2.39
N LEU A 66 8.79 31.04 1.49
CA LEU A 66 8.70 31.50 0.09
C LEU A 66 7.51 30.90 -0.66
N THR A 67 7.15 29.67 -0.34
CA THR A 67 6.15 28.90 -1.08
C THR A 67 4.76 28.93 -0.44
N CYS A 68 4.59 29.65 0.69
CA CYS A 68 3.31 29.74 1.41
C CYS A 68 2.32 30.71 0.75
N GLY A 69 2.80 31.63 -0.08
CA GLY A 69 1.97 32.66 -0.73
C GLY A 69 1.32 32.23 -2.06
N PRO A 70 0.30 32.97 -2.53
CA PRO A 70 -0.23 32.82 -3.87
C PRO A 70 0.84 33.22 -4.90
N MET A 71 0.98 32.42 -5.97
CA MET A 71 2.01 32.64 -6.99
C MET A 71 1.44 32.57 -8.41
N SER A 72 2.09 33.27 -9.34
CA SER A 72 1.78 33.16 -10.77
C SER A 72 2.18 31.78 -11.32
N LYS A 73 1.68 31.42 -12.50
CA LYS A 73 2.02 30.14 -13.15
C LYS A 73 3.50 30.04 -13.54
N GLU A 74 4.11 31.15 -13.95
CA GLU A 74 5.53 31.21 -14.30
C GLU A 74 6.41 30.96 -13.07
N GLN A 75 6.11 31.65 -11.96
CA GLN A 75 6.79 31.46 -10.68
C GLN A 75 6.62 30.04 -10.14
N ALA A 76 5.45 29.43 -10.36
CA ALA A 76 5.19 28.06 -9.93
C ALA A 76 6.13 27.05 -10.61
N PHE A 77 6.50 27.26 -11.87
CA PHE A 77 7.45 26.39 -12.57
C PHE A 77 8.85 26.46 -11.95
N ASP A 78 9.36 27.68 -11.74
CA ASP A 78 10.69 27.89 -11.17
C ASP A 78 10.78 27.33 -9.75
N VAL A 79 9.72 27.52 -8.95
CA VAL A 79 9.64 26.96 -7.60
C VAL A 79 9.54 25.44 -7.61
N VAL A 80 8.82 24.82 -8.53
CA VAL A 80 8.81 23.35 -8.67
C VAL A 80 10.22 22.82 -8.94
N VAL A 81 10.98 23.46 -9.84
CA VAL A 81 12.37 23.09 -10.13
C VAL A 81 13.25 23.28 -8.88
N LEU A 82 13.08 24.40 -8.18
CA LEU A 82 13.82 24.72 -6.96
C LEU A 82 13.58 23.70 -5.85
N ILE A 83 12.32 23.36 -5.57
CA ILE A 83 11.95 22.36 -4.56
C ILE A 83 12.49 20.99 -4.95
N ALA A 84 12.38 20.58 -6.21
CA ALA A 84 12.93 19.31 -6.68
C ALA A 84 14.45 19.21 -6.43
N ARG A 85 15.20 20.26 -6.80
CA ARG A 85 16.65 20.35 -6.55
C ARG A 85 16.99 20.30 -5.06
N PHE A 86 16.21 20.98 -4.22
CA PHE A 86 16.37 20.91 -2.77
C PHE A 86 16.13 19.50 -2.24
N ILE A 87 15.03 18.85 -2.63
CA ILE A 87 14.70 17.48 -2.23
C ILE A 87 15.82 16.50 -2.61
N ASP A 88 16.45 16.68 -3.78
CA ASP A 88 17.54 15.81 -4.22
C ASP A 88 18.83 16.04 -3.43
N SER A 89 19.16 17.28 -3.07
CA SER A 89 20.43 17.65 -2.43
C SER A 89 20.42 17.73 -0.90
N CYS A 90 19.27 17.87 -0.25
CA CYS A 90 19.19 18.08 1.20
C CYS A 90 19.73 16.91 2.03
N ASP A 91 20.28 17.21 3.20
CA ASP A 91 20.68 16.22 4.19
C ASP A 91 19.48 15.64 4.93
N ALA A 92 19.45 14.31 5.09
CA ALA A 92 18.32 13.59 5.68
C ALA A 92 18.18 13.85 7.19
N GLU A 93 19.30 13.94 7.93
CA GLU A 93 19.27 14.14 9.38
C GLU A 93 18.75 15.53 9.72
N GLN A 94 19.19 16.55 8.99
CA GLN A 94 18.72 17.92 9.18
C GLN A 94 17.23 18.09 8.88
N ILE A 95 16.71 17.53 7.78
CA ILE A 95 15.27 17.66 7.47
C ILE A 95 14.39 16.86 8.44
N ARG A 96 14.90 15.77 9.04
CA ARG A 96 14.16 14.98 10.04
C ARG A 96 13.92 15.76 11.33
N LEU A 97 14.78 16.74 11.67
CA LEU A 97 14.54 17.66 12.79
C LEU A 97 13.26 18.50 12.61
N ALA A 98 12.82 18.72 11.37
CA ALA A 98 11.63 19.47 11.02
C ALA A 98 10.76 18.71 10.00
N SER A 99 10.52 17.41 10.23
CA SER A 99 9.83 16.51 9.31
C SER A 99 8.47 17.05 8.84
N ASP A 100 7.69 17.66 9.73
CA ASP A 100 6.36 18.18 9.41
C ASP A 100 6.40 19.29 8.35
N LYS A 101 7.43 20.16 8.41
CA LYS A 101 7.66 21.21 7.42
C LYS A 101 8.10 20.63 6.08
N PHE A 102 9.01 19.66 6.10
CA PHE A 102 9.45 19.00 4.89
C PHE A 102 8.30 18.25 4.21
N VAL A 103 7.43 17.58 4.98
CA VAL A 103 6.22 16.94 4.49
C VAL A 103 5.27 17.97 3.87
N SER A 104 5.02 19.10 4.54
CA SER A 104 4.18 20.19 4.03
C SER A 104 4.71 20.75 2.70
N LEU A 105 6.02 21.00 2.61
CA LEU A 105 6.68 21.45 1.39
C LEU A 105 6.50 20.45 0.25
N CYS A 106 6.71 19.15 0.51
CA CYS A 106 6.55 18.10 -0.50
C CYS A 106 5.09 17.95 -0.97
N LYS A 107 4.11 18.13 -0.07
CA LYS A 107 2.68 18.14 -0.43
C LYS A 107 2.33 19.32 -1.33
N ARG A 108 2.82 20.52 -1.02
CA ARG A 108 2.66 21.70 -1.89
C ARG A 108 3.36 21.52 -3.24
N PHE A 109 4.56 20.94 -3.25
CA PHE A 109 5.25 20.57 -4.49
C PHE A 109 4.39 19.65 -5.36
N LYS A 110 3.81 18.60 -4.78
CA LYS A 110 2.88 17.70 -5.50
C LYS A 110 1.69 18.48 -6.08
N GLU A 111 1.04 19.33 -5.29
CA GLU A 111 -0.09 20.14 -5.74
C GLU A 111 0.29 21.04 -6.93
N LYS A 112 1.43 21.72 -6.86
CA LYS A 112 1.94 22.57 -7.96
C LYS A 112 2.24 21.77 -9.22
N VAL A 113 2.86 20.61 -9.09
CA VAL A 113 3.13 19.70 -10.22
C VAL A 113 1.81 19.26 -10.89
N LEU A 114 0.76 19.01 -10.10
CA LEU A 114 -0.56 18.65 -10.61
C LEU A 114 -1.29 19.82 -11.28
N GLU A 115 -1.18 21.03 -10.72
CA GLU A 115 -1.71 22.26 -11.34
C GLU A 115 -1.06 22.52 -12.72
N LEU A 116 0.23 22.25 -12.85
CA LEU A 116 0.99 22.36 -14.11
C LEU A 116 0.71 21.21 -15.09
N ARG A 117 -0.06 20.19 -14.70
CA ARG A 117 -0.38 18.98 -15.48
C ARG A 117 0.85 18.17 -15.92
N ASP A 118 1.95 18.24 -15.18
CA ASP A 118 3.19 17.50 -15.45
C ASP A 118 3.52 16.52 -14.32
N SER A 119 2.58 15.61 -14.03
CA SER A 119 2.66 14.66 -12.90
C SER A 119 3.95 13.83 -12.89
N LEU A 120 4.54 13.57 -14.05
CA LEU A 120 5.75 12.77 -14.19
C LEU A 120 6.95 13.43 -13.48
N ARG A 121 7.07 14.76 -13.57
CA ARG A 121 8.19 15.49 -12.96
C ARG A 121 8.28 15.36 -11.46
N GLY A 122 7.15 15.20 -10.77
CA GLY A 122 7.16 15.07 -9.31
C GLY A 122 7.48 13.67 -8.81
N VAL A 123 7.46 12.63 -9.67
CA VAL A 123 7.60 11.23 -9.25
C VAL A 123 8.97 10.98 -8.62
N ALA A 124 10.06 11.31 -9.33
CA ALA A 124 11.41 11.06 -8.83
C ALA A 124 11.74 11.87 -7.56
N PRO A 125 11.45 13.19 -7.49
CA PRO A 125 11.64 13.95 -6.26
C PRO A 125 10.84 13.39 -5.08
N LEU A 126 9.56 13.05 -5.24
CA LEU A 126 8.77 12.49 -4.13
C LEU A 126 9.28 11.12 -3.65
N LEU A 127 9.78 10.27 -4.55
CA LEU A 127 10.43 9.02 -4.17
C LEU A 127 11.71 9.26 -3.34
N THR A 128 12.49 10.29 -3.70
CA THR A 128 13.64 10.72 -2.90
C THR A 128 13.19 11.28 -1.55
N ALA A 129 12.15 12.11 -1.51
CA ALA A 129 11.61 12.70 -0.29
C ALA A 129 11.13 11.63 0.70
N VAL A 130 10.42 10.61 0.24
CA VAL A 130 9.98 9.47 1.07
C VAL A 130 11.19 8.81 1.75
N ARG A 131 12.24 8.49 0.98
CA ARG A 131 13.46 7.85 1.49
C ARG A 131 14.20 8.71 2.51
N LYS A 132 14.26 10.03 2.30
CA LYS A 132 14.95 10.93 3.23
C LYS A 132 14.19 11.11 4.55
N VAL A 133 12.87 11.22 4.51
CA VAL A 133 12.04 11.34 5.74
C VAL A 133 11.96 10.02 6.50
N GLN A 134 11.98 8.89 5.79
CA GLN A 134 11.82 7.58 6.39
C GLN A 134 13.03 7.21 7.27
N VAL A 135 12.81 7.14 8.59
CA VAL A 135 13.83 6.74 9.57
C VAL A 135 14.13 5.23 9.51
N SER A 136 13.10 4.43 9.23
CA SER A 136 13.17 2.97 9.10
C SER A 136 12.30 2.53 7.94
N THR A 137 12.77 1.59 7.11
CA THR A 137 12.01 1.04 5.97
C THR A 137 10.67 0.41 6.38
N LYS A 138 10.51 0.09 7.67
CA LYS A 138 9.28 -0.47 8.26
C LYS A 138 8.25 0.60 8.67
N ARG A 139 8.61 1.88 8.69
CA ARG A 139 7.70 2.97 9.11
C ARG A 139 7.03 3.61 7.90
N LEU A 140 5.71 3.73 7.96
CA LEU A 140 4.92 4.51 7.01
C LEU A 140 5.12 6.00 7.27
N THR A 141 5.57 6.74 6.27
CA THR A 141 5.63 8.20 6.33
C THR A 141 4.40 8.84 5.68
N ALA A 142 4.08 10.06 6.09
CA ALA A 142 2.99 10.85 5.54
C ALA A 142 3.13 11.18 4.04
N LEU A 143 4.29 10.92 3.42
CA LEU A 143 4.54 11.15 1.98
C LEU A 143 4.31 9.91 1.11
N HIS A 144 4.22 8.71 1.70
CA HIS A 144 3.97 7.50 0.90
C HIS A 144 2.67 7.59 0.09
N PRO A 145 1.52 7.99 0.68
CA PRO A 145 0.28 8.09 -0.08
C PRO A 145 0.34 9.12 -1.21
N ASP A 146 0.97 10.27 -0.95
CA ASP A 146 1.15 11.36 -1.91
C ASP A 146 2.02 10.92 -3.10
N CYS A 147 3.09 10.18 -2.84
CA CYS A 147 3.95 9.61 -3.87
C CYS A 147 3.19 8.58 -4.73
N LEU A 148 2.43 7.67 -4.11
CA LEU A 148 1.63 6.66 -4.82
C LEU A 148 0.52 7.32 -5.65
N GLN A 149 -0.15 8.34 -5.12
CA GLN A 149 -1.16 9.12 -5.84
C GLN A 149 -0.57 9.74 -7.11
N LEU A 150 0.61 10.38 -6.99
CA LEU A 150 1.28 10.99 -8.13
C LEU A 150 1.71 9.93 -9.16
N CYS A 151 2.23 8.78 -8.72
CA CYS A 151 2.56 7.66 -9.60
C CYS A 151 1.35 7.14 -10.37
N LEU A 152 0.17 7.06 -9.73
CA LEU A 152 -1.08 6.69 -10.39
C LEU A 152 -1.46 7.70 -11.48
N GLN A 153 -1.40 9.00 -11.17
CA GLN A 153 -1.75 10.06 -12.12
C GLN A 153 -0.77 10.13 -13.29
N ALA A 154 0.53 9.93 -13.03
CA ALA A 154 1.56 9.85 -14.06
C ALA A 154 1.61 8.50 -14.80
N LYS A 155 0.75 7.53 -14.42
CA LYS A 155 0.78 6.14 -14.91
C LYS A 155 2.15 5.45 -14.77
N CYS A 156 2.94 5.88 -13.80
CA CYS A 156 4.29 5.37 -13.52
C CYS A 156 4.25 4.24 -12.48
N TYR A 157 3.57 3.15 -12.80
CA TYR A 157 3.32 2.07 -11.84
C TYR A 157 4.59 1.37 -11.36
N LYS A 158 5.60 1.21 -12.22
CA LYS A 158 6.91 0.62 -11.85
C LYS A 158 7.59 1.43 -10.74
N ALA A 159 7.55 2.75 -10.84
CA ALA A 159 8.10 3.66 -9.84
C ALA A 159 7.32 3.55 -8.53
N GLY A 160 5.99 3.59 -8.58
CA GLY A 160 5.14 3.42 -7.40
C GLY A 160 5.30 2.06 -6.70
N PHE A 161 5.55 0.98 -7.45
CA PHE A 161 5.77 -0.34 -6.87
C PHE A 161 7.09 -0.46 -6.11
N SER A 162 8.10 0.34 -6.44
CA SER A 162 9.39 0.29 -5.73
C SER A 162 9.27 0.57 -4.23
N ILE A 163 8.31 1.42 -3.82
CA ILE A 163 8.03 1.75 -2.40
C ILE A 163 6.95 0.85 -1.76
N LEU A 164 6.45 -0.15 -2.50
CA LEU A 164 5.54 -1.20 -1.98
C LEU A 164 6.27 -2.51 -1.72
N SER A 165 7.58 -2.56 -1.99
CA SER A 165 8.40 -3.76 -1.84
C SER A 165 8.77 -4.05 -0.39
N ASP A 166 8.83 -3.00 0.45
CA ASP A 166 9.09 -3.11 1.88
C ASP A 166 7.80 -3.41 2.67
N ASP A 167 7.93 -4.25 3.69
CA ASP A 167 6.83 -4.56 4.61
C ASP A 167 6.76 -3.48 5.71
N ILE A 168 5.73 -2.64 5.63
CA ILE A 168 5.42 -1.61 6.62
C ILE A 168 4.81 -2.24 7.87
N LEU A 169 5.40 -1.98 9.04
CA LEU A 169 4.95 -2.47 10.35
C LEU A 169 4.52 -1.34 11.29
N GLU A 170 5.08 -0.14 11.13
CA GLU A 170 4.82 1.00 12.01
C GLU A 170 4.00 2.07 11.27
N VAL A 171 2.87 2.45 11.85
CA VAL A 171 1.89 3.36 11.25
C VAL A 171 1.46 4.38 12.30
N ASP A 172 1.67 5.66 12.01
CA ASP A 172 1.32 6.74 12.93
C ASP A 172 -0.08 7.32 12.65
N GLN A 173 -0.46 7.44 11.36
CA GLN A 173 -1.71 8.08 10.94
C GLN A 173 -2.63 7.11 10.20
N PRO A 174 -3.86 6.83 10.71
CA PRO A 174 -4.78 5.89 10.06
C PRO A 174 -5.11 6.27 8.62
N ARG A 175 -5.37 7.56 8.35
CA ARG A 175 -5.72 8.03 7.00
C ARG A 175 -4.60 7.74 5.98
N ASP A 176 -3.36 7.92 6.38
CA ASP A 176 -2.21 7.67 5.50
C ASP A 176 -2.08 6.19 5.19
N PHE A 177 -2.35 5.31 6.16
CA PHE A 177 -2.42 3.87 5.94
C PHE A 177 -3.51 3.47 4.95
N TYR A 178 -4.73 3.98 5.12
CA TYR A 178 -5.84 3.74 4.18
C TYR A 178 -5.46 4.11 2.75
N LEU A 179 -4.89 5.30 2.55
CA LEU A 179 -4.50 5.78 1.22
C LEU A 179 -3.28 5.04 0.65
N TYR A 180 -2.28 4.74 1.48
CA TYR A 180 -1.11 3.95 1.09
C TYR A 180 -1.53 2.60 0.52
N CYS A 181 -2.33 1.85 1.29
CA CYS A 181 -2.77 0.54 0.87
C CYS A 181 -3.75 0.60 -0.32
N TYR A 182 -4.66 1.58 -0.36
CA TYR A 182 -5.58 1.73 -1.50
C TYR A 182 -4.85 2.07 -2.81
N TYR A 183 -4.01 3.11 -2.81
CA TYR A 183 -3.26 3.50 -4.01
C TYR A 183 -2.23 2.45 -4.40
N GLY A 184 -1.57 1.82 -3.42
CA GLY A 184 -0.66 0.71 -3.65
C GLY A 184 -1.38 -0.49 -4.28
N GLY A 185 -2.58 -0.82 -3.78
CA GLY A 185 -3.45 -1.83 -4.38
C GLY A 185 -3.78 -1.53 -5.84
N MET A 186 -4.13 -0.28 -6.16
CA MET A 186 -4.38 0.14 -7.55
C MET A 186 -3.14 0.03 -8.46
N ILE A 187 -1.96 0.40 -7.95
CA ILE A 187 -0.69 0.25 -8.68
C ILE A 187 -0.39 -1.23 -8.97
N CYS A 188 -0.62 -2.10 -7.98
CA CYS A 188 -0.46 -3.54 -8.12
C CYS A 188 -1.47 -4.14 -9.11
N ILE A 189 -2.75 -3.70 -9.08
CA ILE A 189 -3.76 -4.07 -10.09
C ILE A 189 -3.30 -3.65 -11.49
N GLY A 190 -2.82 -2.42 -11.67
CA GLY A 190 -2.33 -1.92 -12.96
C GLY A 190 -1.15 -2.71 -13.52
N GLN A 191 -0.35 -3.34 -12.64
CA GLN A 191 0.75 -4.23 -13.01
C GLN A 191 0.37 -5.72 -13.03
N LYS A 192 -0.91 -6.06 -12.82
CA LYS A 192 -1.40 -7.45 -12.69
C LYS A 192 -0.72 -8.25 -11.57
N LYS A 193 -0.15 -7.58 -10.57
CA LYS A 193 0.39 -8.19 -9.34
C LYS A 193 -0.74 -8.41 -8.34
N PHE A 194 -1.69 -9.27 -8.71
CA PHE A 194 -2.97 -9.42 -7.99
C PHE A 194 -2.80 -9.93 -6.56
N GLN A 195 -1.81 -10.78 -6.28
CA GLN A 195 -1.52 -11.25 -4.92
C GLN A 195 -1.22 -10.07 -3.97
N LYS A 196 -0.24 -9.22 -4.33
CA LYS A 196 0.12 -8.04 -3.52
C LYS A 196 -1.01 -7.01 -3.49
N ALA A 197 -1.77 -6.86 -4.58
CA ALA A 197 -2.95 -6.01 -4.58
C ALA A 197 -4.00 -6.48 -3.57
N LEU A 198 -4.24 -7.79 -3.50
CA LEU A 198 -5.20 -8.39 -2.57
C LEU A 198 -4.75 -8.17 -1.12
N GLU A 199 -3.47 -8.36 -0.80
CA GLU A 199 -2.91 -8.06 0.53
C GLU A 199 -3.17 -6.60 0.94
N LEU A 200 -2.87 -5.64 0.07
CA LEU A 200 -3.05 -4.22 0.36
C LEU A 200 -4.53 -3.84 0.49
N LEU A 201 -5.40 -4.34 -0.39
CA LEU A 201 -6.83 -4.08 -0.31
C LEU A 201 -7.47 -4.74 0.92
N TYR A 202 -7.02 -5.96 1.27
CA TYR A 202 -7.41 -6.65 2.49
C TYR A 202 -7.11 -5.78 3.72
N ASN A 203 -5.87 -5.26 3.81
CA ASN A 203 -5.45 -4.40 4.90
C ASN A 203 -6.36 -3.18 5.08
N VAL A 204 -6.81 -2.56 3.98
CA VAL A 204 -7.78 -1.45 4.02
C VAL A 204 -9.14 -1.91 4.56
N VAL A 205 -9.66 -3.02 4.04
CA VAL A 205 -11.00 -3.53 4.36
C VAL A 205 -11.08 -3.99 5.82
N THR A 206 -9.98 -4.52 6.38
CA THR A 206 -9.93 -4.98 7.77
C THR A 206 -9.45 -3.94 8.76
N ALA A 207 -8.96 -2.78 8.32
CA ALA A 207 -8.46 -1.75 9.20
C ALA A 207 -9.52 -1.27 10.20
N PRO A 208 -9.12 -0.93 11.45
CA PRO A 208 -10.05 -0.37 12.44
C PRO A 208 -10.67 0.94 11.94
N MET A 209 -12.00 1.06 12.07
CA MET A 209 -12.74 2.27 11.77
C MET A 209 -13.95 2.40 12.70
N HIS A 210 -14.23 3.62 13.16
CA HIS A 210 -15.42 3.94 13.95
C HIS A 210 -16.66 4.16 13.08
N SER A 211 -16.45 4.72 11.88
CA SER A 211 -17.45 4.91 10.85
C SER A 211 -16.87 4.49 9.50
N VAL A 212 -17.74 4.09 8.58
CA VAL A 212 -17.30 3.71 7.24
C VAL A 212 -16.74 4.93 6.52
N ASN A 213 -15.54 4.79 5.96
CA ASN A 213 -14.92 5.82 5.14
C ASN A 213 -14.97 5.45 3.65
N ALA A 214 -14.97 6.48 2.79
CA ALA A 214 -15.10 6.29 1.34
C ALA A 214 -13.93 5.51 0.72
N ILE A 215 -12.71 5.65 1.26
CA ILE A 215 -11.52 4.95 0.77
C ILE A 215 -11.70 3.44 0.94
N ALA A 216 -12.17 3.01 2.11
CA ALA A 216 -12.38 1.61 2.42
C ALA A 216 -13.55 1.01 1.63
N LEU A 217 -14.59 1.80 1.35
CA LEU A 217 -15.68 1.37 0.47
C LEU A 217 -15.18 1.11 -0.96
N GLU A 218 -14.41 2.04 -1.54
CA GLU A 218 -13.82 1.87 -2.87
C GLU A 218 -12.80 0.74 -2.94
N ALA A 219 -12.03 0.55 -1.86
CA ALA A 219 -11.12 -0.58 -1.72
C ALA A 219 -11.89 -1.90 -1.66
N TYR A 220 -13.02 -1.97 -0.96
CA TYR A 220 -13.83 -3.20 -0.86
C TYR A 220 -14.39 -3.64 -2.21
N LYS A 221 -14.90 -2.70 -3.02
CA LYS A 221 -15.33 -2.97 -4.40
C LYS A 221 -14.22 -3.63 -5.23
N LYS A 222 -13.01 -3.06 -5.18
CA LYS A 222 -11.83 -3.61 -5.87
C LYS A 222 -11.34 -4.91 -5.25
N TYR A 223 -11.43 -5.07 -3.93
CA TYR A 223 -11.07 -6.29 -3.21
C TYR A 223 -11.91 -7.47 -3.70
N ILE A 224 -13.22 -7.31 -3.84
CA ILE A 224 -14.11 -8.34 -4.40
C ILE A 224 -13.61 -8.75 -5.79
N LEU A 225 -13.44 -7.79 -6.70
CA LEU A 225 -13.05 -8.08 -8.08
C LEU A 225 -11.67 -8.73 -8.20
N VAL A 226 -10.69 -8.26 -7.42
CA VAL A 226 -9.35 -8.86 -7.39
C VAL A 226 -9.40 -10.27 -6.81
N THR A 227 -10.24 -10.52 -5.79
CA THR A 227 -10.44 -11.87 -5.24
C THR A 227 -11.00 -12.83 -6.30
N LEU A 228 -11.96 -12.37 -7.12
CA LEU A 228 -12.50 -13.16 -8.23
C LEU A 228 -11.44 -13.48 -9.30
N ILE A 229 -10.58 -12.52 -9.61
CA ILE A 229 -9.54 -12.66 -10.63
C ILE A 229 -8.42 -13.60 -10.16
N TYR A 230 -7.97 -13.44 -8.92
CA TYR A 230 -6.80 -14.15 -8.41
C TYR A 230 -7.15 -15.48 -7.72
N SER A 231 -8.07 -15.46 -6.77
CA SER A 231 -8.41 -16.64 -5.95
C SER A 231 -9.47 -17.51 -6.61
N GLY A 232 -10.26 -16.97 -7.54
CA GLY A 232 -11.32 -17.71 -8.24
C GLY A 232 -12.50 -18.13 -7.34
N HIS A 233 -12.63 -17.54 -6.15
CA HIS A 233 -13.77 -17.78 -5.27
C HIS A 233 -14.20 -16.48 -4.61
N PHE A 234 -15.49 -16.35 -4.32
CA PHE A 234 -16.02 -15.23 -3.56
C PHE A 234 -16.57 -15.70 -2.22
N SER A 235 -16.27 -14.96 -1.16
CA SER A 235 -17.00 -15.07 0.11
C SER A 235 -17.57 -13.71 0.45
N ILE A 236 -18.86 -13.69 0.76
CA ILE A 236 -19.56 -12.47 1.16
C ILE A 236 -19.18 -12.03 2.58
N SER A 237 -18.69 -12.95 3.40
CA SER A 237 -18.31 -12.66 4.78
C SER A 237 -16.91 -12.07 4.81
N LEU A 238 -16.79 -10.87 5.39
CA LEU A 238 -15.50 -10.31 5.74
C LEU A 238 -14.79 -11.14 6.81
N PRO A 239 -13.44 -11.05 6.90
CA PRO A 239 -12.68 -11.62 8.00
C PRO A 239 -13.20 -11.14 9.36
N LYS A 240 -13.13 -12.00 10.37
CA LYS A 240 -13.59 -11.68 11.74
C LYS A 240 -12.88 -10.47 12.35
N CYS A 241 -11.64 -10.19 11.90
CA CYS A 241 -10.86 -9.04 12.33
C CYS A 241 -11.30 -7.71 11.70
N ALA A 242 -12.19 -7.72 10.70
CA ALA A 242 -12.73 -6.50 10.13
C ALA A 242 -13.62 -5.76 11.14
N SER A 243 -13.64 -4.44 11.05
CA SER A 243 -14.44 -3.59 11.95
C SER A 243 -15.96 -3.85 11.83
N THR A 244 -16.69 -3.63 12.92
CA THR A 244 -18.16 -3.76 12.94
C THR A 244 -18.87 -2.88 11.90
N PRO A 245 -18.48 -1.60 11.68
CA PRO A 245 -19.07 -0.79 10.61
C PRO A 245 -18.86 -1.39 9.22
N ALA A 246 -17.65 -1.89 8.91
CA ALA A 246 -17.37 -2.55 7.64
C ALA A 246 -18.26 -3.78 7.43
N GLN A 247 -18.34 -4.67 8.43
CA GLN A 247 -19.16 -5.88 8.36
C GLN A 247 -20.66 -5.59 8.13
N ARG A 248 -21.19 -4.51 8.71
CA ARG A 248 -22.61 -4.15 8.61
C ARG A 248 -22.96 -3.43 7.30
N SER A 249 -22.10 -2.52 6.84
CA SER A 249 -22.45 -1.57 5.78
C SER A 249 -21.94 -1.97 4.40
N PHE A 250 -20.75 -2.57 4.29
CA PHE A 250 -20.14 -2.86 2.98
C PHE A 250 -20.99 -3.79 2.12
N LYS A 251 -21.64 -4.79 2.73
CA LYS A 251 -22.57 -5.68 2.03
C LYS A 251 -23.72 -4.91 1.39
N THR A 252 -24.31 -3.98 2.12
CA THR A 252 -25.48 -3.21 1.67
C THR A 252 -25.11 -2.12 0.66
N TRP A 253 -23.91 -1.56 0.74
CA TRP A 253 -23.49 -0.44 -0.12
C TRP A 253 -22.74 -0.89 -1.38
N CYS A 254 -22.41 -2.17 -1.50
CA CYS A 254 -21.72 -2.75 -2.66
C CYS A 254 -22.53 -3.87 -3.33
N ILE A 255 -23.86 -3.76 -3.32
CA ILE A 255 -24.77 -4.78 -3.87
C ILE A 255 -24.36 -5.22 -5.29
N PRO A 256 -24.13 -4.31 -6.27
CA PRO A 256 -23.73 -4.72 -7.62
C PRO A 256 -22.47 -5.59 -7.66
N TYR A 257 -21.49 -5.31 -6.80
CA TYR A 257 -20.24 -6.07 -6.73
C TYR A 257 -20.44 -7.43 -6.04
N THR A 258 -21.24 -7.47 -4.98
CA THR A 258 -21.56 -8.73 -4.30
C THR A 258 -22.42 -9.65 -5.15
N GLU A 259 -23.32 -9.11 -5.98
CA GLU A 259 -24.09 -9.89 -6.96
C GLU A 259 -23.19 -10.52 -8.01
N VAL A 260 -22.24 -9.75 -8.56
CA VAL A 260 -21.18 -10.28 -9.44
C VAL A 260 -20.42 -11.40 -8.75
N GLY A 261 -20.01 -11.22 -7.49
CA GLY A 261 -19.31 -12.26 -6.72
C GLY A 261 -20.13 -13.53 -6.49
N ASN A 262 -21.41 -13.39 -6.15
CA ASN A 262 -22.31 -14.52 -5.93
C ASN A 262 -22.57 -15.29 -7.23
N CYS A 263 -22.89 -14.58 -8.32
CA CYS A 263 -23.12 -15.20 -9.62
C CYS A 263 -21.84 -15.87 -10.16
N PHE A 264 -20.67 -15.27 -9.92
CA PHE A 264 -19.38 -15.86 -10.26
C PHE A 264 -19.19 -17.24 -9.60
N ASN A 265 -19.60 -17.41 -8.33
CA ASN A 265 -19.47 -18.69 -7.63
C ASN A 265 -20.28 -19.82 -8.31
N GLU A 266 -21.45 -19.53 -8.86
CA GLU A 266 -22.29 -20.51 -9.58
C GLU A 266 -21.61 -21.07 -10.83
N GLY A 267 -20.71 -20.31 -11.44
CA GLY A 267 -19.94 -20.77 -12.60
C GLY A 267 -20.62 -20.56 -13.96
N LYS A 268 -21.80 -19.93 -13.99
CA LYS A 268 -22.56 -19.71 -15.22
C LYS A 268 -22.22 -18.37 -15.85
N ILE A 269 -21.63 -18.41 -17.02
CA ILE A 269 -21.03 -17.23 -17.66
C ILE A 269 -22.09 -16.26 -18.16
N ARG A 270 -23.12 -16.76 -18.86
CA ARG A 270 -24.19 -15.91 -19.40
C ARG A 270 -24.96 -15.15 -18.33
N GLU A 271 -25.19 -15.78 -17.18
CA GLU A 271 -25.85 -15.13 -16.04
C GLU A 271 -24.94 -14.03 -15.45
N LEU A 272 -23.63 -14.30 -15.33
CA LEU A 272 -22.67 -13.31 -14.87
C LEU A 272 -22.59 -12.11 -15.83
N GLU A 273 -22.53 -12.35 -17.14
CA GLU A 273 -22.54 -11.31 -18.16
C GLU A 273 -23.81 -10.47 -18.09
N ALA A 274 -24.98 -11.09 -17.90
CA ALA A 274 -26.24 -10.38 -17.73
C ALA A 274 -26.24 -9.46 -16.49
N VAL A 275 -25.72 -9.94 -15.34
CA VAL A 275 -25.55 -9.12 -14.12
C VAL A 275 -24.61 -7.95 -14.37
N VAL A 276 -23.52 -8.15 -15.13
CA VAL A 276 -22.57 -7.09 -15.46
C VAL A 276 -23.20 -6.03 -16.36
N VAL A 277 -23.98 -6.42 -17.37
CA VAL A 277 -24.69 -5.48 -18.25
C VAL A 277 -25.75 -4.70 -17.47
N ALA A 278 -26.52 -5.37 -16.61
CA ALA A 278 -27.58 -4.74 -15.81
C ALA A 278 -27.04 -3.64 -14.87
N ASN A 279 -25.81 -3.81 -14.37
CA ASN A 279 -25.17 -2.88 -13.43
C ASN A 279 -24.03 -2.05 -14.07
N SER A 280 -23.94 -1.97 -15.39
CA SER A 280 -22.80 -1.34 -16.10
C SER A 280 -22.58 0.12 -15.69
N SER A 281 -23.66 0.88 -15.50
CA SER A 281 -23.61 2.29 -15.09
C SER A 281 -22.93 2.49 -13.73
N ASP A 282 -23.17 1.60 -12.76
CA ASP A 282 -22.52 1.65 -11.45
C ASP A 282 -21.02 1.37 -11.55
N PHE A 283 -20.62 0.39 -12.37
CA PHE A 283 -19.21 0.06 -12.57
C PHE A 283 -18.44 1.14 -13.33
N GLU A 284 -19.10 1.83 -14.27
CA GLU A 284 -18.53 2.98 -14.98
C GLU A 284 -18.35 4.18 -14.05
N LYS A 285 -19.38 4.49 -13.25
CA LYS A 285 -19.31 5.56 -12.24
C LYS A 285 -18.16 5.36 -11.26
N ASP A 286 -17.92 4.11 -10.85
CA ASP A 286 -16.83 3.74 -9.95
C ASP A 286 -15.47 3.55 -10.66
N ASN A 287 -15.40 3.71 -11.98
CA ASN A 287 -14.22 3.46 -12.81
C ASN A 287 -13.64 2.03 -12.68
N ASN A 288 -14.50 1.03 -12.44
CA ASN A 288 -14.10 -0.36 -12.22
C ASN A 288 -14.50 -1.31 -13.37
N LEU A 289 -15.19 -0.81 -14.41
CA LEU A 289 -15.71 -1.64 -15.52
C LEU A 289 -14.64 -2.55 -16.16
N GLY A 290 -13.42 -2.04 -16.36
CA GLY A 290 -12.32 -2.83 -16.91
C GLY A 290 -11.91 -4.01 -16.02
N LEU A 291 -11.99 -3.83 -14.70
CA LEU A 291 -11.68 -4.88 -13.73
C LEU A 291 -12.82 -5.90 -13.63
N VAL A 292 -14.08 -5.46 -13.75
CA VAL A 292 -15.25 -6.35 -13.84
C VAL A 292 -15.14 -7.26 -15.06
N LYS A 293 -14.78 -6.71 -16.23
CA LYS A 293 -14.55 -7.51 -17.44
C LYS A 293 -13.43 -8.54 -17.27
N GLN A 294 -12.38 -8.19 -16.53
CA GLN A 294 -11.32 -9.16 -16.19
C GLN A 294 -11.82 -10.27 -15.25
N ALA A 295 -12.71 -9.96 -14.30
CA ALA A 295 -13.34 -10.97 -13.46
C ALA A 295 -14.24 -11.91 -14.28
N VAL A 296 -15.00 -11.40 -15.26
CA VAL A 296 -15.75 -12.28 -16.18
C VAL A 296 -14.80 -13.18 -16.97
N SER A 297 -13.71 -12.62 -17.51
CA SER A 297 -12.70 -13.40 -18.24
C SER A 297 -12.02 -14.47 -17.36
N SER A 298 -11.77 -14.19 -16.08
CA SER A 298 -11.18 -15.17 -15.17
C SER A 298 -12.12 -16.35 -14.87
N LEU A 299 -13.44 -16.18 -15.04
CA LEU A 299 -14.40 -17.28 -14.87
C LEU A 299 -14.20 -18.39 -15.90
N TYR A 300 -13.92 -18.05 -17.16
CA TYR A 300 -13.59 -19.02 -18.20
C TYR A 300 -12.39 -19.87 -17.79
N LYS A 301 -11.31 -19.22 -17.35
CA LYS A 301 -10.09 -19.87 -16.86
C LYS A 301 -10.40 -20.78 -15.65
N ARG A 302 -11.19 -20.30 -14.70
CA ARG A 302 -11.62 -21.09 -13.54
C ARG A 302 -12.41 -22.33 -13.94
N ASN A 303 -13.35 -22.20 -14.87
CA ASN A 303 -14.18 -23.31 -15.31
C ASN A 303 -13.33 -24.38 -16.03
N ILE A 304 -12.38 -23.98 -16.87
CA ILE A 304 -11.41 -24.90 -17.50
C ILE A 304 -10.56 -25.59 -16.42
N LEU A 305 -10.04 -24.84 -15.43
CA LEU A 305 -9.27 -25.42 -14.33
C LEU A 305 -10.06 -26.49 -13.57
N ARG A 306 -11.37 -26.31 -13.35
CA ARG A 306 -12.22 -27.33 -12.72
C ARG A 306 -12.40 -28.59 -13.56
N LEU A 307 -12.26 -28.52 -14.88
CA LEU A 307 -12.29 -29.70 -15.75
C LEU A 307 -11.06 -30.59 -15.54
N THR A 308 -9.89 -29.99 -15.27
CA THR A 308 -8.64 -30.73 -14.98
C THR A 308 -8.77 -31.65 -13.77
N GLN A 309 -9.63 -31.31 -12.81
CA GLN A 309 -9.88 -32.10 -11.61
C GLN A 309 -10.78 -33.33 -11.84
N LYS A 310 -11.53 -33.36 -12.96
CA LYS A 310 -12.54 -34.39 -13.25
C LYS A 310 -12.18 -35.26 -14.44
N TYR A 311 -11.40 -34.72 -15.36
CA TYR A 311 -11.09 -35.36 -16.64
C TYR A 311 -9.59 -35.46 -16.83
N LEU A 312 -9.12 -36.61 -17.31
CA LEU A 312 -7.74 -36.79 -17.75
C LEU A 312 -7.57 -36.34 -19.21
N THR A 313 -8.56 -36.61 -20.06
CA THR A 313 -8.55 -36.22 -21.47
C THR A 313 -9.95 -35.79 -21.88
N LEU A 314 -10.05 -34.67 -22.60
CA LEU A 314 -11.33 -34.09 -23.00
C LEU A 314 -11.21 -33.45 -24.39
N SER A 315 -12.26 -33.52 -25.20
CA SER A 315 -12.23 -32.88 -26.52
C SER A 315 -12.34 -31.35 -26.42
N LEU A 316 -11.75 -30.64 -27.36
CA LEU A 316 -11.85 -29.17 -27.45
C LEU A 316 -13.30 -28.71 -27.61
N GLN A 317 -14.13 -29.50 -28.29
CA GLN A 317 -15.55 -29.21 -28.46
C GLN A 317 -16.32 -29.39 -27.15
N ASP A 318 -16.01 -30.42 -26.36
CA ASP A 318 -16.62 -30.63 -25.05
C ASP A 318 -16.22 -29.54 -24.06
N ILE A 319 -14.95 -29.12 -24.09
CA ILE A 319 -14.49 -27.96 -23.31
C ILE A 319 -15.30 -26.71 -23.70
N ALA A 320 -15.46 -26.46 -25.01
CA ALA A 320 -16.23 -25.31 -25.48
C ALA A 320 -17.69 -25.37 -24.99
N ASN A 321 -18.34 -26.53 -25.09
CA ASN A 321 -19.72 -26.72 -24.66
C ASN A 321 -19.88 -26.57 -23.14
N MET A 322 -19.00 -27.17 -22.33
CA MET A 322 -19.07 -27.14 -20.87
C MET A 322 -18.75 -25.75 -20.31
N VAL A 323 -17.83 -25.00 -20.95
CA VAL A 323 -17.42 -23.66 -20.52
C VAL A 323 -18.24 -22.57 -21.21
N GLN A 324 -19.16 -22.91 -22.10
CA GLN A 324 -20.01 -21.98 -22.87
C GLN A 324 -19.23 -21.04 -23.81
N LEU A 325 -18.12 -21.53 -24.39
CA LEU A 325 -17.38 -20.84 -25.45
C LEU A 325 -18.06 -21.05 -26.81
N ALA A 326 -17.74 -20.20 -27.80
CA ALA A 326 -18.40 -20.22 -29.09
C ALA A 326 -18.02 -21.46 -29.93
N ASN A 327 -16.77 -21.92 -29.86
CA ASN A 327 -16.28 -23.03 -30.66
C ASN A 327 -14.98 -23.66 -30.09
N ALA A 328 -14.59 -24.80 -30.65
CA ALA A 328 -13.37 -25.53 -30.28
C ALA A 328 -12.08 -24.70 -30.46
N LYS A 329 -12.02 -23.76 -31.42
CA LYS A 329 -10.83 -22.90 -31.62
C LYS A 329 -10.66 -21.90 -30.49
N GLU A 330 -11.76 -21.34 -29.99
CA GLU A 330 -11.74 -20.45 -28.83
C GLU A 330 -11.32 -21.21 -27.57
N ALA A 331 -11.83 -22.43 -27.39
CA ALA A 331 -11.36 -23.32 -26.31
C ALA A 331 -9.87 -23.63 -26.41
N GLU A 332 -9.36 -23.92 -27.61
CA GLU A 332 -7.93 -24.15 -27.84
C GLU A 332 -7.09 -22.92 -27.47
N MET A 333 -7.52 -21.72 -27.86
CA MET A 333 -6.85 -20.47 -27.53
C MET A 333 -6.79 -20.24 -26.01
N HIS A 334 -7.90 -20.47 -25.28
CA HIS A 334 -7.91 -20.34 -23.82
C HIS A 334 -7.00 -21.35 -23.14
N VAL A 335 -7.05 -22.62 -23.55
CA VAL A 335 -6.19 -23.69 -23.01
C VAL A 335 -4.72 -23.36 -23.27
N LEU A 336 -4.37 -22.94 -24.48
CA LEU A 336 -3.01 -22.55 -24.84
C LEU A 336 -2.50 -21.40 -23.97
N GLN A 337 -3.32 -20.36 -23.77
CA GLN A 337 -2.96 -19.22 -22.92
C GLN A 337 -2.77 -19.66 -21.46
N MET A 338 -3.61 -20.55 -20.95
CA MET A 338 -3.46 -21.08 -19.58
C MET A 338 -2.20 -21.94 -19.41
N ILE A 339 -1.78 -22.67 -20.45
CA ILE A 339 -0.50 -23.40 -20.44
C ILE A 339 0.67 -22.42 -20.43
N GLN A 340 0.65 -21.39 -21.29
CA GLN A 340 1.70 -20.37 -21.36
C GLN A 340 1.83 -19.57 -20.06
N ASP A 341 0.70 -19.26 -19.42
CA ASP A 341 0.65 -18.57 -18.13
C ASP A 341 1.04 -19.49 -16.94
N GLY A 342 1.31 -20.78 -17.17
CA GLY A 342 1.64 -21.75 -16.13
C GLY A 342 0.49 -22.11 -15.20
N GLN A 343 -0.77 -21.89 -15.62
CA GLN A 343 -1.97 -22.11 -14.80
C GLN A 343 -2.47 -23.56 -14.86
N ILE A 344 -2.21 -24.26 -15.96
CA ILE A 344 -2.52 -25.68 -16.15
C ILE A 344 -1.37 -26.38 -16.89
N HIS A 345 -1.18 -27.66 -16.60
CA HIS A 345 -0.30 -28.53 -17.37
C HIS A 345 -1.16 -29.40 -18.28
N ALA A 346 -1.05 -29.20 -19.59
CA ALA A 346 -1.85 -29.94 -20.56
C ALA A 346 -1.13 -30.06 -21.92
N LEU A 347 -1.48 -31.08 -22.68
CA LEU A 347 -1.04 -31.29 -24.06
C LEU A 347 -2.23 -31.22 -25.01
N ILE A 348 -2.10 -30.44 -26.08
CA ILE A 348 -3.12 -30.28 -27.11
C ILE A 348 -2.74 -31.15 -28.30
N ASN A 349 -3.61 -32.10 -28.65
CA ASN A 349 -3.50 -32.88 -29.88
C ASN A 349 -4.48 -32.32 -30.92
N GLN A 350 -3.96 -31.53 -31.85
CA GLN A 350 -4.75 -30.90 -32.91
C GLN A 350 -5.32 -31.88 -33.93
N LYS A 351 -4.68 -33.05 -34.15
CA LYS A 351 -5.17 -34.04 -35.10
C LYS A 351 -6.48 -34.67 -34.63
N ASP A 352 -6.53 -34.99 -33.34
CA ASP A 352 -7.68 -35.65 -32.72
C ASP A 352 -8.65 -34.64 -32.07
N GLY A 353 -8.26 -33.36 -31.97
CA GLY A 353 -9.06 -32.32 -31.31
C GLY A 353 -9.19 -32.53 -29.79
N MET A 354 -8.19 -33.16 -29.17
CA MET A 354 -8.23 -33.57 -27.75
C MET A 354 -7.21 -32.81 -26.91
N VAL A 355 -7.56 -32.53 -25.67
CA VAL A 355 -6.67 -31.99 -24.63
C VAL A 355 -6.45 -33.05 -23.58
N ARG A 356 -5.19 -33.40 -23.32
CA ARG A 356 -4.79 -34.28 -22.22
C ARG A 356 -4.25 -33.44 -21.07
N PHE A 357 -4.93 -33.47 -19.94
CA PHE A 357 -4.48 -32.81 -18.72
C PHE A 357 -3.39 -33.66 -18.05
N LEU A 358 -2.37 -32.98 -17.55
CA LEU A 358 -1.21 -33.58 -16.88
C LEU A 358 -1.18 -33.15 -15.42
N GLU A 359 -0.53 -33.94 -14.59
CA GLU A 359 -0.14 -33.53 -13.24
C GLU A 359 1.02 -32.52 -13.30
N ASP A 360 1.21 -31.77 -12.22
CA ASP A 360 2.33 -30.85 -12.08
C ASP A 360 3.66 -31.59 -12.31
N PRO A 361 4.49 -31.17 -13.28
CA PRO A 361 5.75 -31.83 -13.59
C PRO A 361 6.82 -31.62 -12.51
N GLU A 362 6.62 -30.73 -11.54
CA GLU A 362 7.59 -30.44 -10.49
C GLU A 362 7.81 -31.67 -9.58
N GLN A 363 9.06 -32.12 -9.51
CA GLN A 363 9.47 -33.29 -8.72
C GLN A 363 10.19 -32.92 -7.43
N TYR A 364 10.37 -31.63 -7.15
CA TYR A 364 11.06 -31.07 -5.98
C TYR A 364 12.54 -31.50 -5.89
N LYS A 365 13.18 -31.74 -7.04
CA LYS A 365 14.57 -32.24 -7.13
C LYS A 365 15.51 -31.29 -7.86
N THR A 366 14.98 -30.19 -8.42
CA THR A 366 15.73 -29.25 -9.24
C THR A 366 16.54 -28.29 -8.37
N SER A 367 17.64 -27.77 -8.90
CA SER A 367 18.40 -26.68 -8.25
C SER A 367 17.53 -25.43 -8.07
N GLU A 368 16.63 -25.18 -9.00
CA GLU A 368 15.66 -24.07 -8.95
C GLU A 368 14.75 -24.20 -7.72
N MET A 369 14.23 -25.39 -7.40
CA MET A 369 13.44 -25.61 -6.20
C MET A 369 14.25 -25.38 -4.92
N ILE A 370 15.54 -25.75 -4.91
CA ILE A 370 16.44 -25.47 -3.77
C ILE A 370 16.57 -23.96 -3.55
N GLU A 371 16.72 -23.17 -4.61
CA GLU A 371 16.78 -21.70 -4.52
C GLU A 371 15.45 -21.09 -4.02
N VAL A 372 14.31 -21.62 -4.49
CA VAL A 372 12.99 -21.22 -3.99
C VAL A 372 12.85 -21.55 -2.50
N MET A 373 13.26 -22.75 -2.08
CA MET A 373 13.24 -23.17 -0.68
C MET A 373 14.13 -22.28 0.19
N ASP A 374 15.37 -22.01 -0.23
CA ASP A 374 16.27 -21.11 0.52
C ASP A 374 15.66 -19.71 0.65
N SER A 375 15.11 -19.15 -0.44
CA SER A 375 14.42 -17.86 -0.41
C SER A 375 13.26 -17.82 0.60
N VAL A 376 12.43 -18.87 0.65
CA VAL A 376 11.35 -19.01 1.63
C VAL A 376 11.89 -19.14 3.06
N ILE A 377 12.97 -19.90 3.26
CA ILE A 377 13.63 -20.05 4.57
C ILE A 377 14.17 -18.69 5.04
N GLN A 378 14.89 -17.96 4.18
CA GLN A 378 15.43 -16.64 4.51
C GLN A 378 14.32 -15.65 4.88
N ARG A 379 13.21 -15.65 4.13
CA ARG A 379 12.04 -14.83 4.46
C ARG A 379 11.44 -15.20 5.81
N THR A 380 11.33 -16.50 6.11
CA THR A 380 10.80 -17.00 7.38
C THR A 380 11.71 -16.62 8.56
N ILE A 381 13.03 -16.74 8.40
CA ILE A 381 14.01 -16.31 9.40
C ILE A 381 13.89 -14.80 9.66
N LYS A 382 13.77 -13.99 8.61
CA LYS A 382 13.58 -12.53 8.74
C LYS A 382 12.28 -12.20 9.50
N LEU A 383 11.19 -12.90 9.21
CA LEU A 383 9.93 -12.74 9.93
C LEU A 383 10.07 -13.12 11.41
N SER A 384 10.72 -14.26 11.70
CA SER A 384 10.97 -14.70 13.08
C SER A 384 11.78 -13.67 13.87
N LYS A 385 12.85 -13.11 13.28
CA LYS A 385 13.64 -12.02 13.90
C LYS A 385 12.79 -10.78 14.20
N ASN A 386 11.88 -10.41 13.29
CA ASN A 386 10.96 -9.29 13.51
C ASN A 386 9.98 -9.57 14.65
N LEU A 387 9.45 -10.80 14.75
CA LEU A 387 8.55 -11.19 15.83
C LEU A 387 9.25 -11.19 17.19
N ILE A 388 10.48 -11.71 17.26
CA ILE A 388 11.29 -11.67 18.49
C ILE A 388 11.53 -10.22 18.93
N ALA A 389 11.94 -9.34 18.01
CA ALA A 389 12.14 -7.93 18.34
C ALA A 389 10.85 -7.23 18.81
N MET A 390 9.70 -7.61 18.26
CA MET A 390 8.39 -7.09 18.70
C MET A 390 8.02 -7.60 20.09
N ASP A 391 8.25 -8.89 20.37
CA ASP A 391 8.01 -9.51 21.67
C ASP A 391 8.92 -8.93 22.77
N GLU A 392 10.20 -8.70 22.47
CA GLU A 392 11.14 -8.01 23.35
C GLU A 392 10.66 -6.58 23.65
N SER A 393 10.28 -5.82 22.62
CA SER A 393 9.77 -4.46 22.79
C SER A 393 8.50 -4.41 23.63
N LEU A 394 7.57 -5.36 23.46
CA LEU A 394 6.35 -5.45 24.25
C LEU A 394 6.64 -5.89 25.69
N SER A 395 7.58 -6.81 25.89
CA SER A 395 8.00 -7.31 27.21
C SER A 395 8.64 -6.22 28.06
N CYS A 396 9.24 -5.20 27.44
CA CYS A 396 9.78 -4.03 28.12
C CYS A 396 8.78 -2.87 28.25
N ASP A 397 7.57 -2.96 27.69
CA ASP A 397 6.58 -1.88 27.75
C ASP A 397 5.99 -1.76 29.18
N PRO A 398 6.13 -0.60 29.85
CA PRO A 398 5.58 -0.39 31.19
C PRO A 398 4.07 -0.62 31.29
N LEU A 399 3.31 -0.32 30.24
CA LEU A 399 1.85 -0.51 30.21
C LEU A 399 1.49 -1.99 30.14
N TYR A 400 2.27 -2.77 29.38
CA TYR A 400 2.10 -4.21 29.28
C TYR A 400 2.46 -4.88 30.60
N LEU A 401 3.64 -4.57 31.15
CA LEU A 401 4.09 -5.10 32.44
C LEU A 401 3.14 -4.76 33.58
N GLY A 402 2.57 -3.54 33.59
CA GLY A 402 1.57 -3.13 34.56
C GLY A 402 0.27 -3.93 34.50
N LYS A 403 -0.17 -4.36 33.31
CA LYS A 403 -1.34 -5.24 33.15
C LYS A 403 -1.05 -6.68 33.52
N VAL A 404 0.04 -7.24 33.01
CA VAL A 404 0.44 -8.64 33.29
C VAL A 404 0.73 -8.84 34.78
N GLY A 405 1.37 -7.88 35.44
CA GLY A 405 1.60 -7.92 36.89
C GLY A 405 0.29 -7.96 37.69
N ARG A 406 -0.73 -7.19 37.27
CA ARG A 406 -2.06 -7.20 37.91
C ARG A 406 -2.84 -8.49 37.65
N GLU A 407 -2.71 -9.08 36.47
CA GLU A 407 -3.33 -10.38 36.15
C GLU A 407 -2.67 -11.53 36.89
N ARG A 408 -1.34 -11.54 37.05
CA ARG A 408 -0.63 -12.54 37.88
C ARG A 408 -1.06 -12.48 39.35
N GLN A 409 -1.24 -11.28 39.91
CA GLN A 409 -1.76 -11.11 41.28
C GLN A 409 -3.21 -11.58 41.46
N ARG A 410 -4.03 -11.61 40.39
CA ARG A 410 -5.41 -12.12 40.47
C ARG A 410 -5.51 -13.64 40.65
N TYR A 411 -4.46 -14.38 40.30
CA TYR A 411 -4.42 -15.84 40.46
C TYR A 411 -3.67 -16.30 41.72
N ASP A 412 -3.08 -15.37 42.49
CA ASP A 412 -2.25 -15.67 43.67
C ASP A 412 -3.01 -15.58 45.00
N PHE A 413 -4.35 -15.54 44.97
CA PHE A 413 -5.19 -15.71 46.15
C PHE A 413 -5.64 -17.17 46.28
N GLY A 414 -4.69 -18.00 46.67
CA GLY A 414 -4.88 -19.38 47.10
C GLY A 414 -4.00 -19.66 48.30
N ASP A 415 -4.24 -18.93 49.40
CA ASP A 415 -3.81 -19.31 50.73
C ASP A 415 -4.49 -20.65 51.11
N ASP A 416 -3.93 -21.77 50.63
CA ASP A 416 -4.12 -23.07 51.27
C ASP A 416 -3.35 -23.06 52.60
N PHE A 417 -3.92 -22.36 53.59
CA PHE A 417 -3.59 -22.59 54.99
C PHE A 417 -4.11 -23.98 55.36
N ASP A 418 -3.18 -24.93 55.44
CA ASP A 418 -3.33 -26.20 56.15
C ASP A 418 -3.90 -25.97 57.56
N THR A 419 -5.22 -26.06 57.71
CA THR A 419 -5.87 -26.19 59.01
C THR A 419 -6.05 -27.66 59.30
N VAL A 420 -5.05 -28.21 60.00
CA VAL A 420 -5.06 -29.52 60.63
C VAL A 420 -6.36 -29.72 61.41
N PRO A 421 -7.13 -30.82 61.20
CA PRO A 421 -8.33 -31.08 61.98
C PRO A 421 -7.96 -31.48 63.41
N GLN A 422 -8.23 -30.62 64.39
CA GLN A 422 -8.19 -31.01 65.80
C GLN A 422 -9.47 -31.75 66.18
N LYS A 423 -9.28 -33.05 66.46
CA LYS A 423 -9.99 -33.90 67.43
C LYS A 423 -11.50 -34.14 67.24
N PHE A 424 -11.81 -35.40 66.94
CA PHE A 424 -13.03 -36.06 67.41
C PHE A 424 -13.06 -36.13 68.95
N SER A 425 -14.17 -35.73 69.55
CA SER A 425 -14.52 -36.05 70.94
C SER A 425 -15.59 -37.13 70.98
N MET A 426 -15.30 -38.19 71.74
CA MET A 426 -16.14 -39.30 72.26
C MET A 426 -17.40 -39.71 71.51
#